data_AF-X8DCQ5-F1
#
_entry.id   AF-X8DCQ5-F1
#
_cell.length_a   1.000
_cell.length_b   1.000
_cell.length_c   1.000
_cell.angle_alpha   90.00
_cell.angle_beta   90.00
_cell.angle_gamma   90.00
#
_symmetry.space_group_name_H-M   'P 1'
#
loop_
_entity.id
_entity.type
_entity.pdbx_description
1 polymer ?
#
loop_
_entity_poly.entity_id
_entity_poly.type
_entity_poly.pdbx_seq_one_letter_code
_entity_poly.pdbx_strand_id
1 'polypeptide(L)'
;MAALDRCAALLAEITGGTVSPTLTDWRGDPPRDDWSLPPIRMTAALPDRTAGVEFAPGTTVRRLTQIGAAVTADADMLTVTPPSWRPDLVQPADLVEEVLRLESFDVIPSVLPAAPAGRGLTGKQKRRRAIGKSLALAGYVEVLPTPFLPAGCSTGGACPPTTRDASPRRCSTRWRPTVRTWLPRCCPGC
;
A
#
# COMPACT_ATOMS: atom_id res chain seq x y z
N MET A 1 8.66 -0.11 31.23
CA MET A 1 7.70 -1.22 31.04
C MET A 1 6.28 -0.80 31.41
N ALA A 2 5.79 0.29 30.81
CA ALA A 2 4.59 0.98 31.31
C ALA A 2 3.29 0.16 31.21
N ALA A 3 3.16 -0.70 30.19
CA ALA A 3 1.93 -1.47 29.98
C ALA A 3 1.72 -2.56 31.05
N LEU A 4 2.79 -3.27 31.43
CA LEU A 4 2.71 -4.32 32.45
C LEU A 4 2.33 -3.74 33.80
N ASP A 5 3.01 -2.67 34.22
CA ASP A 5 2.74 -1.99 35.48
C ASP A 5 1.31 -1.46 35.52
N ARG A 6 0.83 -0.89 34.40
CA ARG A 6 -0.55 -0.41 34.29
C ARG A 6 -1.56 -1.55 34.42
N CYS A 7 -1.33 -2.68 33.77
CA CYS A 7 -2.19 -3.86 33.86
C CYS A 7 -2.22 -4.45 35.27
N ALA A 8 -1.06 -4.60 35.92
CA ALA A 8 -0.96 -5.14 37.27
C ALA A 8 -1.69 -4.23 38.28
N ALA A 9 -1.51 -2.92 38.17
CA ALA A 9 -2.21 -1.94 39.01
C ALA A 9 -3.73 -2.01 38.81
N LEU A 10 -4.20 -2.07 37.55
CA LEU A 10 -5.63 -2.20 37.23
C LEU A 10 -6.24 -3.49 37.78
N LEU A 11 -5.53 -4.61 37.68
CA LEU A 11 -5.99 -5.89 38.20
C LEU A 11 -6.14 -5.86 39.73
N ALA A 12 -5.16 -5.30 40.44
CA ALA A 12 -5.23 -5.14 41.90
C ALA A 12 -6.37 -4.21 42.33
N GLU A 13 -6.55 -3.09 41.62
CA GLU A 13 -7.63 -2.13 41.87
C GLU A 13 -9.02 -2.78 41.73
N ILE A 14 -9.24 -3.59 40.68
CA ILE A 14 -10.55 -4.19 40.40
C ILE A 14 -10.85 -5.37 41.35
N THR A 15 -9.84 -6.18 41.68
CA THR A 15 -10.05 -7.45 42.40
C THR A 15 -9.75 -7.38 43.89
N GLY A 16 -9.12 -6.30 44.36
CA GLY A 16 -8.61 -6.20 45.73
C GLY A 16 -7.38 -7.06 46.00
N GLY A 17 -6.73 -7.56 44.94
CA GLY A 17 -5.48 -8.33 45.04
C GLY A 17 -4.26 -7.46 45.36
N THR A 18 -3.10 -8.11 45.53
CA THR A 18 -1.81 -7.43 45.75
C THR A 18 -0.84 -7.71 44.59
N VAL A 19 -0.04 -6.71 44.21
CA VAL A 19 0.98 -6.84 43.16
C VAL A 19 2.33 -7.18 43.80
N SER A 20 2.96 -8.27 43.36
CA SER A 20 4.33 -8.61 43.76
C SER A 20 5.35 -7.66 43.11
N PRO A 21 6.42 -7.23 43.79
CA PRO A 21 7.46 -6.36 43.22
C PRO A 21 8.43 -7.10 42.28
N THR A 22 8.35 -8.43 42.17
CA THR A 22 9.25 -9.23 41.33
C THR A 22 8.94 -9.07 39.84
N LEU A 23 9.97 -8.81 39.04
CA LEU A 23 9.83 -8.57 37.60
C LEU A 23 10.89 -9.32 36.79
N THR A 24 10.44 -10.07 35.80
CA THR A 24 11.30 -10.66 34.77
C THR A 24 11.13 -9.87 33.48
N ASP A 25 12.21 -9.29 32.96
CA ASP A 25 12.19 -8.53 31.71
C ASP A 25 13.37 -8.91 30.82
N TRP A 26 13.11 -9.82 29.87
CA TRP A 26 14.11 -10.25 28.90
C TRP A 26 14.13 -9.29 27.69
N ARG A 27 15.26 -8.61 27.47
CA ARG A 27 15.43 -7.57 26.42
C ARG A 27 16.28 -8.01 25.23
N GLY A 28 16.47 -9.31 25.02
CA GLY A 28 17.36 -9.85 23.98
C GLY A 28 18.74 -10.28 24.50
N ASP A 29 19.55 -10.81 23.58
CA ASP A 29 20.94 -11.22 23.81
C ASP A 29 21.83 -10.69 22.67
N PRO A 30 22.63 -9.61 22.89
CA PRO A 30 22.77 -8.86 24.14
C PRO A 30 21.50 -8.06 24.49
N PRO A 31 21.28 -7.71 25.78
CA PRO A 31 20.15 -6.89 26.20
C PRO A 31 20.14 -5.54 25.48
N ARG A 32 18.97 -5.15 24.96
CA ARG A 32 18.75 -3.88 24.26
C ARG A 32 18.06 -2.86 25.17
N ASP A 33 18.71 -1.71 25.37
CA ASP A 33 18.17 -0.61 26.18
C ASP A 33 17.53 0.52 25.35
N ASP A 34 17.92 0.68 24.08
CA ASP A 34 17.39 1.72 23.19
C ASP A 34 16.57 1.12 22.04
N TRP A 35 15.26 1.38 22.03
CA TRP A 35 14.32 0.91 21.00
C TRP A 35 14.04 1.94 19.90
N SER A 36 14.77 3.06 19.89
CA SER A 36 14.68 4.06 18.83
C SER A 36 15.07 3.49 17.47
N LEU A 37 14.49 4.07 16.43
CA LEU A 37 14.77 3.70 15.05
C LEU A 37 15.97 4.52 14.54
N PRO A 38 16.68 4.04 13.50
CA PRO A 38 17.78 4.77 12.91
C PRO A 38 17.38 6.20 12.52
N PRO A 39 18.26 7.20 12.71
CA PRO A 39 17.96 8.57 12.33
C PRO A 39 17.84 8.70 10.81
N ILE A 40 16.82 9.42 10.37
CA ILE A 40 16.51 9.72 8.98
C ILE A 40 16.95 11.15 8.70
N ARG A 41 17.69 11.35 7.61
CA ARG A 41 18.16 12.68 7.19
C ARG A 41 17.34 13.18 6.01
N MET A 42 16.85 14.41 6.09
CA MET A 42 16.13 15.06 4.99
C MET A 42 16.29 16.57 5.03
N THR A 43 16.13 17.24 3.89
CA THR A 43 16.10 18.71 3.89
C THR A 43 14.78 19.23 4.46
N ALA A 44 14.83 20.36 5.16
CA ALA A 44 13.64 20.97 5.77
C ALA A 44 12.55 21.33 4.74
N ALA A 45 12.95 21.65 3.51
CA ALA A 45 12.08 21.98 2.38
C ALA A 45 11.61 20.76 1.56
N LEU A 46 11.94 19.53 1.95
CA LEU A 46 11.50 18.34 1.23
C LEU A 46 9.96 18.20 1.21
N PRO A 47 9.23 18.42 2.33
CA PRO A 47 7.77 18.42 2.32
C PRO A 47 7.20 19.46 1.36
N ASP A 48 7.72 20.69 1.40
CA ASP A 48 7.29 21.82 0.57
C ASP A 48 7.43 21.51 -0.93
N ARG A 49 8.60 21.00 -1.32
CA ARG A 49 8.89 20.57 -2.69
C ARG A 49 8.00 19.43 -3.16
N THR A 50 7.61 18.55 -2.25
CA THR A 50 6.77 17.38 -2.56
C THR A 50 5.29 17.78 -2.66
N ALA A 51 4.85 18.69 -1.78
CA ALA A 51 3.50 19.25 -1.77
C ALA A 51 3.28 20.21 -2.96
N GLY A 52 4.34 20.88 -3.42
CA GLY A 52 4.21 22.04 -4.31
C GLY A 52 3.61 23.26 -3.60
N VAL A 53 3.78 23.35 -2.27
CA VAL A 53 3.26 24.40 -1.40
C VAL A 53 4.38 24.85 -0.48
N GLU A 54 4.49 26.16 -0.23
CA GLU A 54 5.42 26.70 0.74
C GLU A 54 4.78 26.70 2.13
N PHE A 55 5.34 25.95 3.06
CA PHE A 55 4.87 25.93 4.44
C PHE A 55 5.58 27.01 5.26
N ALA A 56 4.93 27.49 6.33
CA ALA A 56 5.55 28.45 7.22
C ALA A 56 6.85 27.86 7.83
N PRO A 57 7.91 28.67 8.04
CA PRO A 57 9.16 28.20 8.62
C PRO A 57 8.95 27.44 9.93
N GLY A 58 9.62 26.30 10.08
CA GLY A 58 9.52 25.46 11.28
C GLY A 58 8.30 24.52 11.31
N THR A 59 7.40 24.56 10.32
CA THR A 59 6.24 23.65 10.24
C THR A 59 6.66 22.19 10.25
N THR A 60 7.62 21.82 9.42
CA THR A 60 8.18 20.45 9.35
C THR A 60 8.68 19.97 10.70
N VAL A 61 9.50 20.77 11.38
CA VAL A 61 10.04 20.43 12.71
C VAL A 61 8.91 20.27 13.73
N ARG A 62 7.98 21.24 13.78
CA ARG A 62 6.83 21.22 14.69
C ARG A 62 6.01 19.93 14.54
N ARG A 63 5.69 19.54 13.30
CA ARG A 63 4.88 18.34 13.03
C ARG A 63 5.60 17.05 13.37
N LEU A 64 6.90 16.97 13.06
CA LEU A 64 7.69 15.79 13.40
C LEU A 64 7.90 15.66 14.91
N THR A 65 8.03 16.76 15.65
CA THR A 65 8.03 16.73 17.12
C THR A 65 6.66 16.31 17.66
N GLN A 66 5.56 16.76 17.05
CA GLN A 66 4.20 16.40 17.47
C GLN A 66 3.92 14.89 17.38
N ILE A 67 4.50 14.18 16.41
CA ILE A 67 4.39 12.71 16.28
C ILE A 67 5.36 11.95 17.21
N GLY A 68 6.15 12.66 18.00
CA GLY A 68 7.09 12.10 18.97
C GLY A 68 8.50 11.84 18.45
N ALA A 69 8.87 12.34 17.26
CA ALA A 69 10.23 12.21 16.75
C ALA A 69 11.16 13.25 17.39
N ALA A 70 12.40 12.85 17.69
CA ALA A 70 13.45 13.78 18.06
C ALA A 70 14.04 14.39 16.80
N VAL A 71 14.07 15.72 16.70
CA VAL A 71 14.54 16.43 15.51
C VAL A 71 15.71 17.32 15.87
N THR A 72 16.84 17.14 15.21
CA THR A 72 17.96 18.08 15.24
C THR A 72 18.10 18.75 13.89
N ALA A 73 18.29 20.07 13.90
CA ALA A 73 18.43 20.88 12.69
C ALA A 73 19.88 21.38 12.59
N ASP A 74 20.48 21.19 11.43
CA ASP A 74 21.78 21.73 11.03
C ASP A 74 21.61 22.46 9.70
N ALA A 75 21.52 23.79 9.77
CA ALA A 75 21.12 24.64 8.65
C ALA A 75 19.81 24.13 7.99
N ASP A 76 19.88 23.69 6.73
CA ASP A 76 18.74 23.19 5.96
C ASP A 76 18.50 21.69 6.11
N MET A 77 19.36 20.99 6.86
CA MET A 77 19.30 19.54 7.03
C MET A 77 18.69 19.17 8.38
N LEU A 78 17.65 18.33 8.35
CA LEU A 78 17.04 17.75 9.53
C LEU A 78 17.55 16.32 9.72
N THR A 79 17.91 15.99 10.95
CA THR A 79 18.13 14.61 11.40
C THR A 79 17.01 14.25 12.36
N VAL A 80 16.19 13.28 11.96
CA VAL A 80 14.94 12.92 12.63
C VAL A 80 15.08 11.50 13.15
N THR A 81 15.02 11.31 14.46
CA THR A 81 14.98 10.00 15.10
C THR A 81 13.54 9.67 15.45
N PRO A 82 12.90 8.72 14.75
CA PRO A 82 11.52 8.36 15.03
C PRO A 82 11.37 7.64 16.37
N PRO A 83 10.20 7.73 17.02
CA PRO A 83 9.94 7.00 18.25
C PRO A 83 9.77 5.50 17.99
N SER A 84 10.00 4.69 19.02
CA SER A 84 9.97 3.21 18.93
C SER A 84 8.63 2.62 18.50
N TRP A 85 7.52 3.32 18.72
CA TRP A 85 6.17 2.88 18.33
C TRP A 85 5.80 3.25 16.88
N ARG A 86 6.69 3.90 16.13
CA ARG A 86 6.51 4.26 14.72
C ARG A 86 7.49 3.51 13.79
N PRO A 87 7.42 2.16 13.72
CA PRO A 87 8.29 1.35 12.86
C PRO A 87 8.06 1.59 11.36
N ASP A 88 6.99 2.30 11.02
CA ASP A 88 6.66 2.74 9.66
C ASP A 88 7.56 3.87 9.16
N LEU A 89 8.20 4.65 10.06
CA LEU A 89 9.06 5.77 9.68
C LEU A 89 10.50 5.27 9.45
N VAL A 90 10.84 5.02 8.18
CA VAL A 90 12.13 4.42 7.78
C VAL A 90 12.88 5.27 6.75
N GLN A 91 12.18 6.12 6.00
CA GLN A 91 12.73 6.92 4.92
C GLN A 91 12.16 8.35 4.92
N PRO A 92 12.81 9.30 4.21
CA PRO A 92 12.33 10.68 4.14
C PRO A 92 10.91 10.84 3.62
N ALA A 93 10.46 9.94 2.74
CA ALA A 93 9.10 9.97 2.20
C ALA A 93 8.03 9.78 3.29
N ASP A 94 8.29 8.96 4.30
CA ASP A 94 7.35 8.69 5.39
C ASP A 94 7.24 9.93 6.31
N LEU A 95 8.35 10.64 6.52
CA LEU A 95 8.36 11.91 7.26
C LEU A 95 7.59 13.00 6.51
N VAL A 96 7.74 13.05 5.19
CA VAL A 96 7.00 13.96 4.32
C VAL A 96 5.50 13.68 4.42
N GLU A 97 5.08 12.42 4.33
CA GLU A 97 3.69 12.00 4.52
C GLU A 97 3.13 12.49 5.85
N GLU A 98 3.86 12.37 6.95
CA GLU A 98 3.39 12.83 8.27
C GLU A 98 3.18 14.34 8.35
N VAL A 99 4.06 15.12 7.71
CA VAL A 99 3.89 16.58 7.64
C VAL A 99 2.65 16.94 6.82
N LEU A 100 2.50 16.35 5.63
CA LEU A 100 1.36 16.56 4.75
C LEU A 100 0.04 16.14 5.39
N ARG A 101 0.02 14.99 6.05
CA ARG A 101 -1.16 14.45 6.74
C ARG A 101 -1.65 15.37 7.85
N LEU A 102 -0.74 16.06 8.55
CA LEU A 102 -1.06 16.97 9.65
C LEU A 102 -1.35 18.41 9.22
N GLU A 103 -0.84 18.86 8.08
CA GLU A 103 -1.19 20.16 7.48
C GLU A 103 -2.47 20.10 6.60
N SER A 104 -3.01 18.90 6.36
CA SER A 104 -4.10 18.56 5.43
C SER A 104 -3.65 18.43 3.98
N PHE A 105 -4.19 17.42 3.29
CA PHE A 105 -4.00 17.25 1.85
C PHE A 105 -4.77 18.28 1.02
N ASP A 106 -5.74 18.99 1.61
CA ASP A 106 -6.58 19.97 0.91
C ASP A 106 -5.80 21.19 0.41
N VAL A 107 -4.62 21.46 0.99
CA VAL A 107 -3.75 22.58 0.57
C VAL A 107 -2.97 22.27 -0.70
N ILE A 108 -2.91 21.01 -1.14
CA ILE A 108 -2.11 20.59 -2.29
C ILE A 108 -2.83 21.00 -3.58
N PRO A 109 -2.22 21.85 -4.42
CA PRO A 109 -2.87 22.32 -5.63
C PRO A 109 -2.96 21.21 -6.68
N SER A 110 -4.07 21.17 -7.42
CA SER A 110 -4.21 20.30 -8.59
C SER A 110 -3.48 20.93 -9.79
N VAL A 111 -2.20 20.59 -9.95
CA VAL A 111 -1.36 21.05 -11.06
C VAL A 111 -1.08 19.89 -12.00
N LEU A 112 -1.52 20.00 -13.26
CA LEU A 112 -1.23 18.99 -14.28
C LEU A 112 0.26 19.06 -14.67
N PRO A 113 1.00 17.94 -14.61
CA PRO A 113 2.39 17.92 -15.03
C PRO A 113 2.51 18.03 -16.55
N ALA A 114 3.58 18.68 -17.03
CA ALA A 114 3.93 18.68 -18.43
C ALA A 114 4.42 17.28 -18.85
N ALA A 115 3.56 16.51 -19.51
CA ALA A 115 3.93 15.22 -20.06
C ALA A 115 4.73 15.39 -21.37
N PRO A 116 5.81 14.63 -21.58
CA PRO A 116 6.53 14.65 -22.86
C PRO A 116 5.64 14.10 -23.99
N ALA A 117 5.98 14.46 -25.23
CA ALA A 117 5.24 13.98 -26.40
C ALA A 117 5.27 12.45 -26.46
N GLY A 118 4.10 11.84 -26.24
CA GLY A 118 3.93 10.39 -26.34
C GLY A 118 3.90 9.92 -27.80
N ARG A 119 4.19 8.62 -28.02
CA ARG A 119 4.11 7.98 -29.33
C ARG A 119 2.68 7.58 -29.76
N GLY A 120 1.69 7.93 -28.95
CA GLY A 120 0.30 7.51 -29.13
C GLY A 120 0.10 6.00 -28.97
N LEU A 121 -0.98 5.48 -29.55
CA LEU A 121 -1.33 4.05 -29.48
C LEU A 121 -0.45 3.20 -30.40
N THR A 122 0.00 2.05 -29.88
CA THR A 122 0.66 1.01 -30.68
C THR A 122 -0.29 0.44 -31.76
N GLY A 123 0.27 -0.11 -32.84
CA GLY A 123 -0.52 -0.75 -33.89
C GLY A 123 -1.42 -1.88 -33.37
N LYS A 124 -0.94 -2.66 -32.38
CA LYS A 124 -1.73 -3.72 -31.71
C LYS A 124 -2.93 -3.14 -30.95
N GLN A 125 -2.75 -2.04 -30.23
CA GLN A 125 -3.84 -1.35 -29.52
C GLN A 125 -4.87 -0.78 -30.50
N LYS A 126 -4.43 -0.10 -31.58
CA LYS A 126 -5.31 0.42 -32.64
C LYS A 126 -6.13 -0.71 -33.26
N ARG A 127 -5.49 -1.82 -33.61
CA ARG A 127 -6.15 -3.00 -34.21
C ARG A 127 -7.20 -3.62 -33.29
N ARG A 128 -6.89 -3.81 -31.99
CA ARG A 128 -7.86 -4.37 -31.03
C ARG A 128 -9.11 -3.48 -30.90
N ARG A 129 -8.93 -2.16 -30.85
CA ARG A 129 -10.04 -1.19 -30.81
C ARG A 129 -10.87 -1.23 -32.10
N ALA A 130 -10.22 -1.31 -33.25
CA ALA A 130 -10.89 -1.41 -34.54
C ALA A 130 -11.75 -2.68 -34.63
N ILE A 131 -11.20 -3.84 -34.22
CA ILE A 131 -11.95 -5.11 -34.21
C ILE A 131 -13.17 -5.03 -33.29
N GLY A 132 -13.01 -4.52 -32.06
CA GLY A 132 -14.12 -4.36 -31.12
C GLY A 132 -15.22 -3.46 -31.69
N LYS A 133 -14.85 -2.33 -32.29
CA LYS A 133 -15.80 -1.40 -32.92
C LYS A 133 -16.54 -2.05 -34.09
N SER A 134 -15.85 -2.78 -34.96
CA SER A 134 -16.48 -3.45 -36.10
C SER A 134 -17.45 -4.56 -35.67
N LEU A 135 -17.09 -5.36 -34.65
CA LEU A 135 -17.98 -6.39 -34.11
C LEU A 135 -19.21 -5.78 -33.42
N ALA A 136 -19.03 -4.71 -32.65
CA ALA A 136 -20.16 -4.01 -32.03
C ALA A 136 -21.15 -3.45 -33.05
N LEU A 137 -20.64 -2.85 -34.14
CA LEU A 137 -21.48 -2.34 -35.23
C LEU A 137 -22.22 -3.45 -35.98
N ALA A 138 -21.66 -4.65 -36.02
CA ALA A 138 -22.32 -5.83 -36.58
C ALA A 138 -23.31 -6.51 -35.60
N GLY A 139 -23.56 -5.92 -34.42
CA GLY A 139 -24.55 -6.41 -33.44
C GLY A 139 -24.00 -7.34 -32.36
N TYR A 140 -22.69 -7.56 -32.29
CA TYR A 140 -22.08 -8.35 -31.22
C TYR A 140 -21.91 -7.54 -29.93
N VAL A 141 -22.13 -8.17 -28.78
CA VAL A 141 -21.90 -7.55 -27.46
C VAL A 141 -20.55 -8.02 -26.91
N GLU A 142 -19.68 -7.07 -26.56
CA GLU A 142 -18.42 -7.41 -25.87
C GLU A 142 -18.72 -7.86 -24.44
N VAL A 143 -18.05 -8.92 -24.02
CA VAL A 143 -18.11 -9.40 -22.64
C VAL A 143 -16.70 -9.63 -22.12
N LEU A 144 -16.49 -9.44 -20.82
CA LEU A 144 -15.22 -9.70 -20.15
C LEU A 144 -15.17 -11.17 -19.71
N PRO A 145 -14.53 -12.08 -20.48
CA PRO A 145 -14.52 -13.48 -20.11
C PRO A 145 -13.66 -13.69 -18.87
N THR A 146 -14.18 -14.47 -17.92
CA THR A 146 -13.37 -14.94 -16.80
C THR A 146 -12.21 -15.80 -17.33
N PRO A 147 -10.96 -15.60 -16.84
CA PRO A 147 -9.82 -16.39 -17.28
C PRO A 147 -9.88 -17.85 -16.79
N PHE A 148 -10.88 -18.18 -15.98
CA PHE A 148 -11.03 -19.45 -15.30
C PHE A 148 -12.04 -20.36 -16.01
N LEU A 149 -11.64 -21.60 -16.30
CA LEU A 149 -12.53 -22.63 -16.81
C LEU A 149 -13.51 -23.10 -15.71
N PRO A 150 -14.76 -23.47 -16.08
CA PRO A 150 -15.65 -24.17 -15.16
C PRO A 150 -15.09 -25.56 -14.84
N ALA A 151 -15.40 -26.08 -13.66
CA ALA A 151 -15.10 -27.47 -13.32
C ALA A 151 -15.75 -28.43 -14.34
N GLY A 152 -15.00 -29.45 -14.78
CA GLY A 152 -15.47 -30.45 -15.75
C GLY A 152 -15.48 -30.01 -17.22
N CYS A 153 -15.07 -28.78 -17.56
CA CYS A 153 -14.98 -28.34 -18.96
C CYS A 153 -13.78 -28.99 -19.66
N SER A 154 -14.04 -29.91 -20.58
CA SER A 154 -13.02 -30.50 -21.45
C SER A 154 -12.60 -29.50 -22.52
N THR A 155 -11.31 -29.24 -22.61
CA THR A 155 -10.72 -28.53 -23.74
C THR A 155 -10.69 -29.48 -24.93
N GLY A 156 -11.51 -29.24 -25.96
CA GLY A 156 -11.37 -29.93 -27.24
C GLY A 156 -9.94 -29.82 -27.78
N GLY A 157 -9.51 -30.80 -28.59
CA GLY A 157 -8.13 -31.22 -28.88
C GLY A 157 -7.11 -30.21 -29.45
N ALA A 158 -7.36 -28.91 -29.37
CA ALA A 158 -6.44 -27.84 -29.76
C ALA A 158 -6.11 -26.89 -28.59
N CYS A 159 -5.88 -27.43 -27.38
CA CYS A 159 -5.51 -26.62 -26.22
C CYS A 159 -4.15 -27.03 -25.63
N PRO A 160 -3.20 -26.09 -25.46
CA PRO A 160 -1.94 -26.33 -24.76
C PRO A 160 -2.17 -26.64 -23.26
N PRO A 161 -1.20 -27.25 -22.57
CA PRO A 161 -1.32 -27.60 -21.16
C PRO A 161 -1.62 -26.35 -20.34
N THR A 162 -2.64 -26.46 -19.50
CA THR A 162 -3.17 -25.36 -18.71
C THR A 162 -2.53 -25.35 -17.33
N THR A 163 -2.05 -24.19 -16.87
CA THR A 163 -1.56 -24.00 -15.52
C THR A 163 -2.70 -24.21 -14.51
N ARG A 164 -2.43 -24.88 -13.37
CA ARG A 164 -3.34 -24.95 -12.21
C ARG A 164 -2.97 -23.87 -11.21
N ASP A 165 -3.97 -23.19 -10.67
CA ASP A 165 -3.81 -22.31 -9.51
C ASP A 165 -3.90 -23.14 -8.22
N ALA A 166 -2.98 -22.89 -7.27
CA ALA A 166 -2.84 -23.65 -6.01
C ALA A 166 -3.64 -23.05 -4.83
N SER A 167 -4.34 -21.93 -5.02
CA SER A 167 -5.16 -21.33 -3.97
C SER A 167 -6.40 -22.19 -3.63
N PRO A 168 -6.69 -22.47 -2.33
CA PRO A 168 -7.78 -23.37 -1.93
C PRO A 168 -9.19 -22.83 -2.26
N ARG A 169 -9.36 -21.51 -2.46
CA ARG A 169 -10.63 -20.94 -2.97
C ARG A 169 -10.87 -21.22 -4.46
N ARG A 170 -9.90 -21.84 -5.16
CA ARG A 170 -9.89 -22.07 -6.62
C ARG A 170 -9.28 -23.43 -7.01
N CYS A 171 -9.29 -24.44 -6.12
CA CYS A 171 -8.63 -25.74 -6.34
C CYS A 171 -9.07 -26.54 -7.59
N SER A 172 -10.24 -26.22 -8.18
CA SER A 172 -10.77 -26.87 -9.39
C SER A 172 -10.54 -26.10 -10.68
N THR A 173 -9.78 -24.99 -10.64
CA THR A 173 -9.86 -23.96 -11.68
C THR A 173 -8.62 -23.94 -12.56
N ARG A 174 -8.84 -24.27 -13.83
CA ARG A 174 -7.84 -24.34 -14.89
C ARG A 174 -7.81 -23.01 -15.65
N TRP A 175 -6.62 -22.46 -15.93
CA TRP A 175 -6.49 -21.26 -16.76
C TRP A 175 -6.96 -21.51 -18.20
N ARG A 176 -7.73 -20.59 -18.77
CA ARG A 176 -8.30 -20.69 -20.12
C ARG A 176 -7.25 -20.45 -21.21
N PRO A 177 -7.08 -21.38 -22.16
CA PRO A 177 -6.28 -21.16 -23.36
C PRO A 177 -7.10 -20.55 -24.52
N THR A 178 -8.44 -20.57 -24.47
CA THR A 178 -9.32 -20.11 -25.57
C THR A 178 -10.59 -19.40 -25.08
N VAL A 179 -11.09 -18.43 -25.86
CA VAL A 179 -12.30 -17.63 -25.55
C VAL A 179 -13.62 -18.34 -25.88
N ARG A 180 -13.59 -19.41 -26.68
CA ARG A 180 -14.77 -20.09 -27.24
C ARG A 180 -15.63 -20.81 -26.19
N THR A 181 -15.01 -21.23 -25.10
CA THR A 181 -15.59 -22.06 -24.03
C THR A 181 -16.52 -21.30 -23.08
N TRP A 182 -16.85 -20.04 -23.39
CA TRP A 182 -17.67 -19.18 -22.53
C TRP A 182 -18.84 -18.49 -23.26
N LEU A 183 -18.75 -18.29 -24.57
CA LEU A 183 -19.83 -17.71 -25.39
C LEU A 183 -21.21 -18.37 -25.17
N PRO A 184 -21.35 -19.71 -25.04
CA PRO A 184 -22.66 -20.35 -24.81
C PRO A 184 -23.30 -20.04 -23.44
N ARG A 185 -22.52 -19.53 -22.48
CA ARG A 185 -23.03 -19.19 -21.14
C ARG A 185 -23.59 -17.77 -21.04
N CYS A 186 -23.19 -16.87 -21.94
CA CYS A 186 -23.75 -15.51 -21.99
C CYS A 186 -25.03 -15.42 -22.82
N CYS A 187 -25.21 -16.32 -23.79
CA CYS A 187 -26.42 -16.39 -24.60
C CYS A 187 -26.98 -17.81 -24.52
N PRO A 188 -27.84 -18.12 -23.53
CA PRO A 188 -28.55 -19.39 -23.50
C PRO A 188 -29.65 -19.36 -24.58
N GLY A 189 -29.35 -19.80 -25.81
CA GLY A 189 -30.37 -19.95 -26.86
C GLY A 189 -30.01 -19.52 -28.29
N CYS A 190 -28.73 -19.41 -28.66
CA CYS A 190 -28.31 -19.35 -30.08
C CYS A 190 -27.65 -20.66 -30.51
#